data_AF-A0A7V7RMZ9-F1
#
_entry.id   AF-A0A7V7RMZ9-F1
#
_cell.length_a   1.000
_cell.length_b   1.000
_cell.length_c   1.000
_cell.angle_alpha   90.00
_cell.angle_beta   90.00
_cell.angle_gamma   90.00
#
_symmetry.space_group_name_H-M   'P 1'
#
loop_
_entity.id
_entity.type
_entity.pdbx_description
1 polymer ?
#
loop_
_entity_poly.entity_id
_entity_poly.type
_entity_poly.pdbx_seq_one_letter_code
_entity_poly.pdbx_strand_id
1 'polypeptide(L)'
;MKKKVVLASLLLILILVIFLNAFQFFTRSANSDLLSDLEGTIYFTERVDGILTLFKSDASLQHKTLVYSHKGKGNDGYGDFNDNIIDFYYDRTSETFTFIAMNNGSWSLFSLKAGESNPTVLQADVMEMGTDYLQNENQDLSVTSKKGSLYLSENGNESILKKFNGIYDEKFTGYDSIGFSPNGNYLVYRSMEHFTPIGTILEGIFADSVGNTYILDLSTRESTKFIDAHQIQWVMD
;
A
#
# COMPACT_ATOMS: atom_id res chain seq x y z
N MET A 1 44.57 -6.78 27.56
CA MET A 1 43.86 -7.47 26.44
C MET A 1 42.37 -7.16 26.38
N LYS A 2 41.61 -7.22 27.49
CA LYS A 2 40.15 -6.99 27.50
C LYS A 2 39.67 -5.65 26.88
N LYS A 3 40.35 -4.53 27.15
CA LYS A 3 39.98 -3.20 26.58
C LYS A 3 40.11 -3.12 25.04
N LYS A 4 41.12 -3.79 24.46
CA LYS A 4 41.34 -3.81 22.99
C LYS A 4 40.27 -4.64 22.28
N VAL A 5 39.82 -5.74 22.91
CA VAL A 5 38.71 -6.56 22.41
C VAL A 5 37.40 -5.78 22.45
N VAL A 6 37.10 -5.11 23.56
CA VAL A 6 35.89 -4.26 23.68
C VAL A 6 35.89 -3.13 22.65
N LEU A 7 37.02 -2.45 22.43
CA LEU A 7 37.13 -1.41 21.40
C LEU A 7 36.89 -1.96 19.98
N ALA A 8 37.46 -3.13 19.68
CA ALA A 8 37.28 -3.78 18.39
C ALA A 8 35.82 -4.20 18.15
N SER A 9 35.13 -4.72 19.18
CA SER A 9 33.71 -5.06 19.10
C SER A 9 32.83 -3.83 18.88
N LEU A 10 33.10 -2.72 19.58
CA LEU A 10 32.40 -1.44 19.37
C LEU A 10 32.60 -0.89 17.96
N LEU A 11 33.83 -0.96 17.45
CA LEU A 11 34.15 -0.54 16.08
C LEU A 11 33.40 -1.40 15.05
N LEU A 12 33.33 -2.72 15.28
CA LEU A 12 32.61 -3.64 14.40
C LEU A 12 31.11 -3.33 14.37
N ILE A 13 30.50 -3.07 15.53
CA ILE A 13 29.09 -2.66 15.63
C ILE A 13 28.87 -1.33 14.90
N LEU A 14 29.78 -0.36 15.07
CA LEU A 14 29.69 0.93 14.40
C LEU A 14 29.77 0.78 12.87
N ILE A 15 30.71 -0.01 12.37
CA ILE A 15 30.85 -0.30 10.94
C ILE A 15 29.59 -1.02 10.43
N LEU A 16 29.06 -1.98 11.17
CA LEU A 16 27.83 -2.68 10.82
C LEU A 16 26.64 -1.71 10.72
N VAL A 17 26.50 -0.78 11.68
CA VAL A 17 25.45 0.25 11.68
C VAL A 17 25.62 1.22 10.50
N ILE A 18 26.84 1.66 10.20
CA ILE A 18 27.11 2.52 9.03
C ILE A 18 26.78 1.78 7.74
N PHE A 19 27.19 0.51 7.63
CA PHE A 19 26.93 -0.31 6.46
C PHE A 19 25.43 -0.58 6.28
N LEU A 20 24.70 -0.87 7.35
CA LEU A 20 23.25 -1.04 7.34
C LEU A 20 22.53 0.25 6.90
N ASN A 21 22.93 1.41 7.44
CA ASN A 21 22.37 2.70 7.05
C ASN A 21 22.70 3.06 5.60
N ALA A 22 23.93 2.84 5.15
CA ALA A 22 24.32 3.08 3.77
C ALA A 22 23.56 2.15 2.80
N PHE A 23 23.43 0.86 3.13
CA PHE A 23 22.66 -0.09 2.34
C PHE A 23 21.18 0.31 2.25
N GLN A 24 20.55 0.71 3.36
CA GLN A 24 19.17 1.23 3.38
C GLN A 24 19.01 2.52 2.57
N PHE A 25 20.01 3.39 2.58
CA PHE A 25 20.01 4.60 1.76
C PHE A 25 20.12 4.25 0.27
N PHE A 26 21.05 3.37 -0.11
CA PHE A 26 21.20 2.93 -1.50
C PHE A 26 19.96 2.20 -2.01
N THR A 27 19.30 1.35 -1.24
CA THR A 27 18.06 0.68 -1.70
C THR A 27 16.88 1.64 -1.82
N ARG A 28 16.82 2.71 -1.01
CA ARG A 28 15.86 3.81 -1.18
C ARG A 28 16.14 4.65 -2.43
N SER A 29 17.41 4.87 -2.77
CA SER A 29 17.81 5.66 -3.93
C SER A 29 17.87 4.86 -5.25
N ALA A 30 18.10 3.54 -5.20
CA ALA A 30 18.36 2.73 -6.39
C ALA A 30 17.17 2.61 -7.35
N ASN A 31 15.97 3.01 -6.94
CA ASN A 31 14.79 2.99 -7.78
C ASN A 31 13.95 4.27 -7.65
N SER A 32 14.56 5.41 -7.31
CA SER A 32 13.88 6.71 -7.40
C SER A 32 13.41 7.00 -8.82
N ASP A 33 14.18 6.53 -9.79
CA ASP A 33 13.97 6.79 -11.21
C ASP A 33 12.70 6.09 -11.71
N LEU A 34 12.41 4.88 -11.20
CA LEU A 34 11.16 4.19 -11.48
C LEU A 34 9.94 5.00 -11.00
N LEU A 35 10.05 5.70 -9.87
CA LEU A 35 8.95 6.52 -9.35
C LEU A 35 8.80 7.83 -10.13
N SER A 36 9.91 8.44 -10.59
CA SER A 36 9.85 9.70 -11.33
C SER A 36 9.19 9.57 -12.70
N ASP A 37 9.19 8.38 -13.28
CA ASP A 37 8.59 8.10 -14.59
C ASP A 37 7.07 7.79 -14.49
N LEU A 38 6.51 7.71 -13.28
CA LEU A 38 5.10 7.39 -13.09
C LEU A 38 4.21 8.60 -13.37
N GLU A 39 3.22 8.40 -14.23
CA GLU A 39 2.24 9.40 -14.61
C GLU A 39 0.87 9.17 -13.94
N GLY A 40 0.09 10.25 -13.84
CA GLY A 40 -1.25 10.25 -13.28
C GLY A 40 -1.32 10.51 -11.78
N THR A 41 -2.53 10.37 -11.24
CA THR A 41 -2.86 10.64 -9.84
C THR A 41 -3.21 9.34 -9.14
N ILE A 42 -2.65 9.13 -7.95
CA ILE A 42 -3.09 8.09 -7.03
C ILE A 42 -3.93 8.67 -5.91
N TYR A 43 -5.00 7.96 -5.57
CA TYR A 43 -5.82 8.17 -4.39
C TYR A 43 -5.60 7.00 -3.47
N PHE A 44 -5.45 7.24 -2.17
CA PHE A 44 -5.12 6.17 -1.24
C PHE A 44 -5.49 6.49 0.20
N THR A 45 -5.70 5.45 0.99
CA THR A 45 -5.86 5.56 2.44
C THR A 45 -4.56 5.25 3.16
N GLU A 46 -4.17 6.16 4.06
CA GLU A 46 -2.97 6.02 4.90
C GLU A 46 -3.36 6.27 6.36
N ARG A 47 -2.70 5.56 7.28
CA ARG A 47 -2.93 5.73 8.72
C ARG A 47 -2.11 6.90 9.25
N VAL A 48 -2.79 7.90 9.80
CA VAL A 48 -2.18 9.04 10.49
C VAL A 48 -2.75 9.08 11.91
N ASP A 49 -1.88 8.99 12.92
CA ASP A 49 -2.25 8.93 14.33
C ASP A 49 -3.31 7.84 14.64
N GLY A 50 -3.18 6.68 14.01
CA GLY A 50 -4.12 5.57 14.17
C GLY A 50 -5.36 5.62 13.28
N ILE A 51 -5.59 6.70 12.53
CA ILE A 51 -6.80 6.92 11.73
C ILE A 51 -6.52 6.75 10.23
N LEU A 52 -7.27 5.88 9.56
CA LEU A 52 -7.26 5.76 8.09
C LEU A 52 -7.88 6.99 7.44
N THR A 53 -7.05 7.76 6.76
CA THR A 53 -7.37 9.06 6.15
C THR A 53 -7.14 9.01 4.64
N LEU A 54 -7.98 9.71 3.86
CA LEU A 54 -7.91 9.71 2.40
C LEU A 54 -6.99 10.82 1.90
N PHE A 55 -6.01 10.44 1.10
CA PHE A 55 -5.03 11.31 0.46
C PHE A 55 -5.07 11.16 -1.06
N LYS A 56 -4.48 12.14 -1.74
CA LYS A 56 -4.09 12.03 -3.15
C LYS A 56 -2.65 12.47 -3.33
N SER A 57 -2.01 11.97 -4.37
CA SER A 57 -0.68 12.41 -4.81
C SER A 57 -0.56 12.21 -6.31
N ASP A 58 0.36 12.90 -6.97
CA ASP A 58 0.89 12.37 -8.23
C ASP A 58 1.49 10.97 -7.99
N ALA A 59 1.49 10.15 -9.04
CA ALA A 59 2.01 8.79 -8.98
C ALA A 59 3.50 8.74 -8.61
N SER A 60 4.27 9.81 -8.84
CA SER A 60 5.67 9.92 -8.39
C SER A 60 5.85 10.24 -6.89
N LEU A 61 4.75 10.40 -6.16
CA LEU A 61 4.66 10.65 -4.71
C LEU A 61 5.19 12.02 -4.24
N GLN A 62 5.31 13.01 -5.13
CA GLN A 62 5.92 14.32 -4.78
C GLN A 62 4.93 15.32 -4.18
N HIS A 63 3.64 15.26 -4.53
CA HIS A 63 2.62 16.25 -4.18
C HIS A 63 1.45 15.61 -3.41
N LYS A 64 1.79 14.92 -2.31
CA LYS A 64 0.79 14.38 -1.40
C LYS A 64 -0.06 15.49 -0.77
N THR A 65 -1.37 15.38 -0.89
CA THR A 65 -2.35 16.30 -0.31
C THR A 65 -3.49 15.54 0.36
N LEU A 66 -3.99 16.07 1.47
CA LEU A 66 -5.16 15.54 2.15
C LEU A 66 -6.40 15.75 1.27
N VAL A 67 -7.17 14.70 1.06
CA VAL A 67 -8.50 14.79 0.41
C VAL A 67 -9.56 14.95 1.49
N TYR A 68 -9.62 14.01 2.44
CA TYR A 68 -10.62 14.03 3.49
C TYR A 68 -10.16 13.21 4.70
N SER A 69 -10.40 13.77 5.90
CA SER A 69 -10.24 13.08 7.17
C SER A 69 -11.59 13.08 7.87
N HIS A 70 -12.12 11.89 8.14
CA HIS A 70 -13.44 11.77 8.72
C HIS A 70 -13.41 12.03 10.22
N LYS A 71 -14.46 12.67 10.73
CA LYS A 71 -14.73 12.78 12.17
C LYS A 71 -15.98 12.00 12.48
N GLY A 72 -15.77 10.73 12.78
CA GLY A 72 -16.82 9.80 13.11
C GLY A 72 -17.49 10.19 14.41
N LYS A 73 -18.81 10.01 14.44
CA LYS A 73 -19.55 9.90 15.70
C LYS A 73 -20.00 8.46 15.77
N GLY A 74 -19.45 7.67 16.67
CA GLY A 74 -19.81 6.28 16.77
C GLY A 74 -19.16 5.68 18.00
N ASN A 75 -19.85 4.74 18.62
CA ASN A 75 -19.31 3.94 19.69
C ASN A 75 -18.74 2.69 19.02
N ASP A 76 -17.42 2.56 18.97
CA ASP A 76 -16.70 1.38 18.48
C ASP A 76 -16.89 0.13 19.37
N GLY A 77 -17.77 0.20 20.37
CA GLY A 77 -18.00 -0.84 21.37
C GLY A 77 -17.19 -0.63 22.64
N TYR A 78 -16.22 0.29 22.63
CA TYR A 78 -15.33 0.62 23.74
C TYR A 78 -15.45 2.10 24.19
N GLY A 79 -16.22 2.92 23.48
CA GLY A 79 -16.55 4.30 23.83
C GLY A 79 -15.79 5.36 23.04
N ASP A 80 -14.97 4.96 22.06
CA ASP A 80 -14.14 5.87 21.25
C ASP A 80 -14.74 6.16 19.87
N PHE A 81 -14.36 7.31 19.31
CA PHE A 81 -14.75 7.76 17.97
C PHE A 81 -13.98 6.99 16.90
N ASN A 82 -14.70 6.24 16.06
CA ASN A 82 -14.09 5.60 14.89
C ASN A 82 -14.05 6.59 13.70
N ASP A 83 -12.89 7.21 13.50
CA ASP A 83 -12.63 8.20 12.45
C ASP A 83 -12.15 7.59 11.12
N ASN A 84 -12.12 6.25 11.00
CA ASN A 84 -11.53 5.60 9.84
C ASN A 84 -12.39 5.71 8.57
N ILE A 85 -11.73 5.90 7.44
CA ILE A 85 -12.25 5.64 6.10
C ILE A 85 -11.78 4.23 5.70
N ILE A 86 -12.71 3.28 5.65
CA ILE A 86 -12.38 1.85 5.43
C ILE A 86 -12.48 1.43 3.98
N ASP A 87 -13.12 2.24 3.14
CA ASP A 87 -13.30 2.01 1.71
C ASP A 87 -13.49 3.35 0.98
N PHE A 88 -13.00 3.49 -0.24
CA PHE A 88 -13.22 4.67 -1.08
C PHE A 88 -13.17 4.37 -2.59
N TYR A 89 -13.81 5.22 -3.37
CA TYR A 89 -13.73 5.22 -4.83
C TYR A 89 -13.83 6.65 -5.35
N TYR A 90 -12.99 6.99 -6.31
CA TYR A 90 -13.05 8.25 -7.03
C TYR A 90 -13.60 8.03 -8.44
N ASP A 91 -14.75 8.64 -8.73
CA ASP A 91 -15.27 8.75 -10.09
C ASP A 91 -14.71 10.01 -10.74
N ARG A 92 -13.91 9.82 -11.80
CA ARG A 92 -13.33 10.92 -12.58
C ARG A 92 -14.37 11.74 -13.33
N THR A 93 -15.43 11.10 -13.81
CA THR A 93 -16.43 11.74 -14.67
C THR A 93 -17.24 12.76 -13.89
N SER A 94 -17.66 12.36 -12.69
CA SER A 94 -18.38 13.23 -11.77
C SER A 94 -17.48 13.94 -10.76
N GLU A 95 -16.17 13.73 -10.80
CA GLU A 95 -15.16 14.23 -9.83
C GLU A 95 -15.64 14.05 -8.37
N THR A 96 -16.16 12.87 -8.07
CA THR A 96 -16.82 12.58 -6.79
C THR A 96 -16.15 11.41 -6.12
N PHE A 97 -15.83 11.59 -4.85
CA PHE A 97 -15.44 10.52 -3.95
C PHE A 97 -16.68 9.90 -3.35
N THR A 98 -16.74 8.57 -3.38
CA THR A 98 -17.63 7.79 -2.54
C THR A 98 -16.76 7.07 -1.52
N PHE A 99 -17.12 7.07 -0.24
CA PHE A 99 -16.32 6.40 0.80
C PHE A 99 -17.17 5.88 1.94
N ILE A 100 -16.65 4.87 2.65
CA ILE A 100 -17.31 4.28 3.82
C ILE A 100 -16.61 4.76 5.10
N ALA A 101 -17.40 5.35 6.00
CA ALA A 101 -16.93 5.80 7.30
C ALA A 101 -18.05 5.72 8.36
N MET A 102 -17.69 5.85 9.64
CA MET A 102 -18.64 5.71 10.75
C MET A 102 -19.57 6.93 10.88
N ASN A 103 -20.88 6.71 10.89
CA ASN A 103 -21.90 7.74 11.10
C ASN A 103 -22.91 7.29 12.15
N ASN A 104 -22.93 7.98 13.29
CA ASN A 104 -23.78 7.68 14.45
C ASN A 104 -23.77 6.20 14.88
N GLY A 105 -22.59 5.57 14.85
CA GLY A 105 -22.41 4.17 15.26
C GLY A 105 -22.72 3.11 14.19
N SER A 106 -23.01 3.53 12.96
CA SER A 106 -23.14 2.62 11.80
C SER A 106 -22.15 3.02 10.70
N TRP A 107 -21.56 2.03 10.03
CA TRP A 107 -20.77 2.26 8.82
C TRP A 107 -21.69 2.73 7.69
N SER A 108 -21.41 3.91 7.15
CA SER A 108 -22.26 4.57 6.15
C SER A 108 -21.46 4.95 4.94
N LEU A 109 -22.13 4.93 3.80
CA LEU A 109 -21.63 5.41 2.52
C LEU A 109 -21.82 6.93 2.43
N PHE A 110 -20.75 7.62 2.12
CA PHE A 110 -20.70 9.06 1.91
C PHE A 110 -20.33 9.39 0.47
N SER A 111 -20.74 10.57 0.03
CA SER A 111 -20.32 11.21 -1.21
C SER A 111 -19.69 12.57 -0.91
N LEU A 112 -18.59 12.90 -1.58
CA LEU A 112 -17.89 14.16 -1.47
C LEU A 112 -17.37 14.59 -2.84
N LYS A 113 -17.79 15.77 -3.32
CA LYS A 113 -17.24 16.35 -4.54
C LYS A 113 -15.79 16.78 -4.30
N ALA A 114 -14.92 16.61 -5.30
CA ALA A 114 -13.52 17.01 -5.20
C ALA A 114 -13.37 18.50 -4.82
N GLY A 115 -12.57 18.76 -3.78
CA GLY A 115 -12.33 20.11 -3.27
C GLY A 115 -13.35 20.60 -2.23
N GLU A 116 -14.42 19.86 -1.98
CA GLU A 116 -15.36 20.15 -0.90
C GLU A 116 -14.89 19.55 0.43
N SER A 117 -15.48 20.01 1.54
CA SER A 117 -15.17 19.54 2.89
C SER A 117 -16.33 18.82 3.57
N ASN A 118 -17.55 18.93 3.02
CA ASN A 118 -18.77 18.47 3.68
C ASN A 118 -19.36 17.30 2.89
N PRO A 119 -19.18 16.05 3.35
CA PRO A 119 -19.74 14.91 2.66
C PRO A 119 -21.25 14.79 2.91
N THR A 120 -21.95 14.18 1.95
CA THR A 120 -23.37 13.82 2.07
C THR A 120 -23.50 12.32 2.31
N VAL A 121 -24.32 11.92 3.28
CA VAL A 121 -24.63 10.50 3.52
C VAL A 121 -25.54 10.00 2.40
N LEU A 122 -25.11 8.95 1.70
CA LEU A 122 -25.89 8.29 0.67
C LEU A 122 -26.70 7.11 1.22
N GLN A 123 -26.09 6.31 2.08
CA GLN A 123 -26.66 5.06 2.58
C GLN A 123 -26.06 4.69 3.95
N ALA A 124 -26.85 4.09 4.83
CA ALA A 124 -26.38 3.53 6.10
C ALA A 124 -26.19 2.00 6.02
N ASP A 125 -25.46 1.43 6.98
CA ASP A 125 -25.19 0.00 7.11
C ASP A 125 -24.48 -0.61 5.88
N VAL A 126 -23.46 0.10 5.37
CA VAL A 126 -22.61 -0.34 4.25
C VAL A 126 -21.20 -0.60 4.76
N MET A 127 -20.70 -1.80 4.53
CA MET A 127 -19.36 -2.24 4.98
C MET A 127 -18.32 -2.34 3.85
N GLU A 128 -18.77 -2.43 2.60
CA GLU A 128 -17.92 -2.62 1.42
C GLU A 128 -18.63 -2.08 0.18
N MET A 129 -17.89 -1.47 -0.76
CA MET A 129 -18.43 -0.99 -2.04
C MET A 129 -18.14 -1.94 -3.22
N GLY A 130 -17.21 -2.90 -3.05
CA GLY A 130 -16.78 -3.79 -4.12
C GLY A 130 -16.14 -3.02 -5.29
N THR A 131 -15.33 -2.00 -4.97
CA THR A 131 -14.76 -1.10 -5.97
C THR A 131 -13.43 -1.60 -6.50
N ASP A 132 -13.31 -1.57 -7.82
CA ASP A 132 -12.14 -1.96 -8.59
C ASP A 132 -11.06 -0.87 -8.53
N TYR A 133 -10.24 -0.84 -7.47
CA TYR A 133 -9.21 0.20 -7.31
C TYR A 133 -8.07 0.06 -8.33
N LEU A 134 -7.56 -1.16 -8.47
CA LEU A 134 -6.64 -1.63 -9.50
C LEU A 134 -7.07 -3.04 -9.88
N GLN A 135 -6.92 -3.38 -11.15
CA GLN A 135 -7.38 -4.66 -11.69
C GLN A 135 -6.22 -5.61 -11.90
N ASN A 136 -6.43 -6.88 -11.56
CA ASN A 136 -5.46 -7.95 -11.84
C ASN A 136 -5.54 -8.46 -13.28
N GLU A 137 -6.42 -7.89 -14.10
CA GLU A 137 -6.53 -8.13 -15.54
C GLU A 137 -6.44 -6.80 -16.28
N ASN A 138 -5.64 -6.74 -17.34
CA ASN A 138 -5.52 -5.58 -18.23
C ASN A 138 -5.22 -6.06 -19.65
N GLN A 139 -6.20 -5.93 -20.55
CA GLN A 139 -6.12 -6.44 -21.93
C GLN A 139 -5.75 -7.94 -21.95
N ASP A 140 -4.62 -8.30 -22.55
CA ASP A 140 -4.13 -9.69 -22.66
C ASP A 140 -3.24 -10.10 -21.48
N LEU A 141 -3.11 -9.24 -20.47
CA LEU A 141 -2.33 -9.47 -19.26
C LEU A 141 -3.24 -9.85 -18.10
N SER A 142 -2.84 -10.87 -17.34
CA SER A 142 -3.39 -11.12 -16.01
C SER A 142 -2.31 -11.49 -15.02
N VAL A 143 -2.47 -11.06 -13.77
CA VAL A 143 -1.57 -11.40 -12.68
C VAL A 143 -2.29 -12.26 -11.65
N THR A 144 -1.59 -13.27 -11.15
CA THR A 144 -2.12 -14.13 -10.08
C THR A 144 -1.05 -14.41 -9.03
N SER A 145 -1.48 -14.50 -7.77
CA SER A 145 -0.63 -15.04 -6.71
C SER A 145 -0.85 -16.55 -6.56
N LYS A 146 0.24 -17.32 -6.64
CA LYS A 146 0.22 -18.78 -6.42
C LYS A 146 1.38 -19.14 -5.49
N LYS A 147 1.07 -19.76 -4.36
CA LYS A 147 2.07 -20.18 -3.35
C LYS A 147 3.02 -19.04 -2.96
N GLY A 148 2.44 -17.86 -2.68
CA GLY A 148 3.18 -16.65 -2.30
C GLY A 148 4.01 -16.02 -3.41
N SER A 149 4.03 -16.57 -4.62
CA SER A 149 4.75 -16.04 -5.79
C SER A 149 3.80 -15.34 -6.75
N LEU A 150 4.29 -14.32 -7.47
CA LEU A 150 3.52 -13.63 -8.52
C LEU A 150 3.82 -14.20 -9.89
N TYR A 151 2.76 -14.46 -10.64
CA TYR A 151 2.80 -14.94 -12.02
C TYR A 151 2.08 -13.96 -12.94
N LEU A 152 2.67 -13.69 -14.09
CA LEU A 152 2.06 -12.94 -15.19
C LEU A 152 1.67 -13.93 -16.28
N SER A 153 0.40 -13.93 -16.65
CA SER A 153 -0.09 -14.52 -17.89
C SER A 153 -0.17 -13.44 -18.96
N GLU A 154 0.49 -13.66 -20.09
CA GLU A 154 0.44 -12.79 -21.26
C GLU A 154 0.09 -13.66 -22.47
N ASN A 155 -1.02 -13.34 -23.14
CA ASN A 155 -1.50 -14.13 -24.29
C ASN A 155 -1.66 -15.64 -23.96
N GLY A 156 -2.05 -15.96 -22.72
CA GLY A 156 -2.19 -17.33 -22.23
C GLY A 156 -0.87 -18.04 -21.85
N ASN A 157 0.28 -17.37 -21.99
CA ASN A 157 1.56 -17.89 -21.53
C ASN A 157 1.89 -17.36 -20.15
N GLU A 158 2.09 -18.25 -19.19
CA GLU A 158 2.41 -17.90 -17.82
C GLU A 158 3.92 -17.82 -17.59
N SER A 159 4.37 -16.75 -16.92
CA SER A 159 5.75 -16.52 -16.50
C SER A 159 5.80 -16.06 -15.04
N ILE A 160 6.90 -16.35 -14.35
CA ILE A 160 7.08 -15.92 -12.96
C ILE A 160 7.61 -14.49 -12.95
N LEU A 161 6.91 -13.58 -12.27
CA LEU A 161 7.38 -12.22 -12.00
C LEU A 161 8.25 -12.17 -10.75
N LYS A 162 7.75 -12.74 -9.65
CA LYS A 162 8.45 -12.77 -8.36
C LYS A 162 8.29 -14.14 -7.74
N LYS A 163 9.41 -14.83 -7.57
CA LYS A 163 9.45 -16.14 -6.93
C LYS A 163 9.62 -15.98 -5.42
N PHE A 164 8.67 -16.50 -4.66
CA PHE A 164 8.82 -16.67 -3.23
C PHE A 164 9.65 -17.91 -2.93
N ASN A 165 10.67 -17.76 -2.07
CA ASN A 165 11.56 -18.84 -1.65
C ASN A 165 11.55 -19.02 -0.12
N GLY A 166 10.49 -18.58 0.56
CA GLY A 166 10.40 -18.68 2.02
C GLY A 166 10.18 -20.11 2.52
N ILE A 167 10.51 -20.31 3.79
CA ILE A 167 10.43 -21.59 4.51
C ILE A 167 9.05 -21.77 5.17
N TYR A 168 8.32 -20.68 5.35
CA TYR A 168 7.00 -20.66 5.98
C TYR A 168 5.88 -20.80 4.94
N ASP A 169 4.73 -21.31 5.39
CA ASP A 169 3.51 -21.49 4.58
C ASP A 169 3.14 -20.16 3.91
N GLU A 170 2.88 -20.21 2.60
CA GLU A 170 2.48 -19.08 1.76
C GLU A 170 1.25 -18.32 2.29
N LYS A 171 0.45 -18.94 3.17
CA LYS A 171 -0.71 -18.31 3.81
C LYS A 171 -0.36 -17.13 4.72
N PHE A 172 0.91 -17.02 5.13
CA PHE A 172 1.36 -16.00 6.09
C PHE A 172 2.46 -15.10 5.54
N THR A 173 2.98 -15.37 4.35
CA THR A 173 4.12 -14.65 3.78
C THR A 173 4.18 -14.85 2.26
N GLY A 174 4.70 -13.85 1.56
CA GLY A 174 4.85 -13.88 0.11
C GLY A 174 4.50 -12.55 -0.52
N TYR A 175 4.07 -12.65 -1.77
CA TYR A 175 3.66 -11.54 -2.60
C TYR A 175 2.19 -11.70 -2.98
N ASP A 176 1.45 -10.59 -2.95
CA ASP A 176 0.06 -10.54 -3.35
C ASP A 176 -0.18 -9.39 -4.32
N SER A 177 -0.90 -9.63 -5.41
CA SER A 177 -1.13 -8.64 -6.45
C SER A 177 -2.27 -7.70 -6.05
N ILE A 178 -2.01 -6.39 -6.08
CA ILE A 178 -3.07 -5.39 -5.94
C ILE A 178 -3.70 -5.15 -7.31
N GLY A 179 -2.88 -4.91 -8.34
CA GLY A 179 -3.34 -4.77 -9.71
C GLY A 179 -2.42 -3.94 -10.59
N PHE A 180 -2.77 -3.84 -11.87
CA PHE A 180 -2.03 -3.08 -12.86
C PHE A 180 -2.30 -1.59 -12.76
N SER A 181 -1.26 -0.80 -13.05
CA SER A 181 -1.40 0.61 -13.41
C SER A 181 -2.37 0.78 -14.60
N PRO A 182 -3.01 1.96 -14.75
CA PRO A 182 -4.00 2.16 -15.80
C PRO A 182 -3.46 1.99 -17.23
N ASN A 183 -2.19 2.33 -17.46
CA ASN A 183 -1.52 2.15 -18.75
C ASN A 183 -1.01 0.72 -18.97
N GLY A 184 -1.13 -0.17 -17.98
CA GLY A 184 -0.73 -1.57 -18.06
C GLY A 184 0.77 -1.82 -18.00
N ASN A 185 1.61 -0.79 -17.81
CA ASN A 185 3.07 -0.95 -17.83
C ASN A 185 3.66 -1.39 -16.49
N TYR A 186 2.95 -1.10 -15.40
CA TYR A 186 3.38 -1.38 -14.04
C TYR A 186 2.40 -2.26 -13.29
N LEU A 187 2.92 -3.07 -12.38
CA LEU A 187 2.17 -3.89 -11.43
C LEU A 187 2.39 -3.37 -10.00
N VAL A 188 1.31 -3.10 -9.29
CA VAL A 188 1.31 -2.79 -7.86
C VAL A 188 1.04 -4.08 -7.08
N TYR A 189 1.85 -4.36 -6.06
CA TYR A 189 1.75 -5.59 -5.27
C TYR A 189 2.15 -5.36 -3.81
N ARG A 190 1.62 -6.17 -2.91
CA ARG A 190 2.05 -6.23 -1.51
C ARG A 190 3.14 -7.26 -1.34
N SER A 191 4.12 -6.97 -0.50
CA SER A 191 5.07 -7.95 0.00
C SER A 191 5.07 -7.94 1.52
N MET A 192 4.83 -9.11 2.11
CA MET A 192 5.04 -9.31 3.54
C MET A 192 6.51 -9.59 3.88
N GLU A 193 7.43 -9.36 2.93
CA GLU A 193 8.87 -9.66 2.97
C GLU A 193 9.18 -11.06 3.54
N HIS A 194 10.46 -11.38 3.77
CA HIS A 194 10.85 -12.68 4.37
C HIS A 194 10.61 -12.70 5.89
N PHE A 195 9.58 -12.00 6.38
CA PHE A 195 9.31 -12.00 7.79
C PHE A 195 8.89 -13.38 8.25
N THR A 196 9.57 -13.86 9.30
CA THR A 196 9.10 -15.01 10.06
C THR A 196 7.74 -14.66 10.66
N PRO A 197 6.91 -15.63 11.05
CA PRO A 197 5.65 -15.36 11.76
C PRO A 197 5.83 -14.42 12.97
N ILE A 198 7.00 -14.46 13.63
CA ILE A 198 7.35 -13.56 14.73
C ILE A 198 7.65 -12.14 14.21
N GLY A 199 8.36 -12.00 13.09
CA GLY A 199 8.60 -10.71 12.45
C GLY A 199 7.30 -10.03 12.01
N THR A 200 6.35 -10.79 11.46
CA THR A 200 5.02 -10.30 11.06
C THR A 200 4.17 -9.89 12.28
N ILE A 201 4.25 -10.63 13.39
CA ILE A 201 3.57 -10.24 14.65
C ILE A 201 4.19 -8.97 15.23
N LEU A 202 5.52 -8.84 15.22
CA LEU A 202 6.21 -7.65 15.72
C LEU A 202 5.91 -6.44 14.84
N GLU A 203 5.98 -6.57 13.51
CA GLU A 203 5.55 -5.49 12.62
C GLU A 203 4.08 -5.18 12.83
N GLY A 204 3.16 -6.15 12.87
CA GLY A 204 1.75 -5.91 13.15
C GLY A 204 1.43 -5.26 14.51
N ILE A 205 2.40 -5.20 15.43
CA ILE A 205 2.31 -4.47 16.71
C ILE A 205 2.89 -3.04 16.59
N PHE A 206 3.87 -2.81 15.70
CA PHE A 206 4.58 -1.53 15.56
C PHE A 206 4.18 -0.72 14.32
N ALA A 207 3.68 -1.39 13.29
CA ALA A 207 3.17 -0.91 12.03
C ALA A 207 1.86 -1.65 11.82
N ASP A 208 0.72 -0.99 12.00
CA ASP A 208 -0.62 -1.56 11.74
C ASP A 208 -0.84 -1.79 10.23
N SER A 209 0.08 -2.52 9.59
CA SER A 209 0.28 -2.75 8.16
C SER A 209 0.69 -4.21 7.95
N VAL A 210 -0.01 -4.92 7.07
CA VAL A 210 0.28 -6.32 6.72
C VAL A 210 1.13 -6.34 5.44
N GLY A 211 2.36 -5.81 5.56
CA GLY A 211 3.36 -5.78 4.49
C GLY A 211 3.48 -4.45 3.75
N ASN A 212 4.58 -4.29 3.01
CA ASN A 212 4.89 -3.08 2.25
C ASN A 212 4.29 -3.17 0.84
N THR A 213 3.74 -2.08 0.31
CA THR A 213 3.34 -2.00 -1.10
C THR A 213 4.52 -1.61 -1.98
N TYR A 214 4.64 -2.31 -3.09
CA TYR A 214 5.67 -2.15 -4.10
C TYR A 214 5.05 -1.91 -5.46
N ILE A 215 5.83 -1.30 -6.35
CA ILE A 215 5.53 -1.19 -7.77
C ILE A 215 6.64 -1.88 -8.56
N LEU A 216 6.26 -2.59 -9.62
CA LEU A 216 7.15 -3.30 -10.54
C LEU A 216 6.91 -2.82 -11.97
N ASP A 217 7.99 -2.48 -12.67
CA ASP A 217 7.98 -2.24 -14.11
C ASP A 217 7.96 -3.58 -14.85
N LEU A 218 6.96 -3.82 -15.68
CA LEU A 218 6.81 -5.09 -16.37
C LEU A 218 7.87 -5.32 -17.45
N SER A 219 8.42 -4.25 -18.03
CA SER A 219 9.43 -4.31 -19.09
C SER A 219 10.82 -4.61 -18.54
N THR A 220 11.23 -3.95 -17.45
CA THR A 220 12.56 -4.12 -16.84
C THR A 220 12.60 -5.18 -15.76
N ARG A 221 11.43 -5.52 -15.19
CA ARG A 221 11.26 -6.37 -13.98
C ARG A 221 11.83 -5.76 -12.70
N GLU A 222 12.25 -4.51 -12.75
CA GLU A 222 12.71 -3.78 -11.57
C GLU A 222 11.52 -3.43 -10.67
N SER A 223 11.78 -3.35 -9.37
CA SER A 223 10.73 -3.12 -8.37
C SER A 223 11.21 -2.24 -7.25
N THR A 224 10.36 -1.35 -6.78
CA THR A 224 10.65 -0.45 -5.66
C THR A 224 9.49 -0.35 -4.67
N LYS A 225 9.81 0.02 -3.43
CA LYS A 225 8.77 0.34 -2.44
C LYS A 225 8.01 1.56 -2.95
N PHE A 226 6.69 1.47 -2.95
CA PHE A 226 5.82 2.49 -3.50
C PHE A 226 5.22 3.34 -2.39
N ILE A 227 4.14 2.88 -1.77
CA ILE A 227 3.41 3.66 -0.75
C ILE A 227 2.85 2.76 0.35
N ASP A 228 2.86 3.21 1.61
CA ASP A 228 2.22 2.48 2.70
C ASP A 228 0.72 2.80 2.76
N ALA A 229 -0.02 2.20 1.84
CA ALA A 229 -1.45 2.43 1.66
C ALA A 229 -2.28 1.17 1.93
N HIS A 230 -3.42 1.34 2.61
CA HIS A 230 -4.38 0.25 2.81
C HIS A 230 -5.16 -0.01 1.51
N GLN A 231 -5.74 1.03 0.92
CA GLN A 231 -6.35 1.01 -0.40
C GLN A 231 -5.66 2.02 -1.30
N ILE A 232 -5.59 1.72 -2.60
CA ILE A 232 -4.98 2.57 -3.60
C ILE A 232 -5.76 2.45 -4.91
N GLN A 233 -6.21 3.58 -5.44
CA GLN A 233 -6.76 3.72 -6.78
C GLN A 233 -5.82 4.58 -7.60
N TRP A 234 -5.56 4.20 -8.85
CA TRP A 234 -4.73 4.98 -9.77
C TRP A 234 -5.55 5.42 -10.97
N VAL A 235 -5.46 6.70 -11.28
CA VAL A 235 -6.14 7.38 -12.36
C VAL A 235 -5.13 8.08 -13.26
N MET A 236 -5.20 7.87 -14.58
CA MET A 236 -4.49 8.73 -15.54
C MET A 236 -5.21 10.06 -15.68
N ASP A 237 -4.50 11.14 -15.95
CA ASP A 237 -5.15 12.42 -16.28
C ASP A 237 -5.79 12.40 -17.68
#